data_AF-A0A6A4PN08-F1
#
_entry.id   AF-A0A6A4PN08-F1
#
_cell.length_a   1.000
_cell.length_b   1.000
_cell.length_c   1.000
_cell.angle_alpha   90.00
_cell.angle_beta   90.00
_cell.angle_gamma   90.00
#
_symmetry.space_group_name_H-M   'P 1'
#
loop_
_entity.id
_entity.type
_entity.pdbx_description
1 polymer ?
#
loop_
_entity_poly.entity_id
_entity_poly.type
_entity_poly.pdbx_seq_one_letter_code
_entity_poly.pdbx_strand_id
1 'polypeptide(L)'
;MSKRKRANKANDEIETQESRDFMLLQLEQALQRQINAIRVVRDVEIENLVTKLRLIRSYFSKEQLQKPVLQVFEENFPNLSIVMSGEEDKIFDVKWKNKENVVADSLVQILSTNAGEMLLSVHGSPLCVFKENNMEVIHGSKIV
;
A
#
# COMPACT_ATOMS: atom_id res chain seq x y z
N MET A 1 8.35 -41.68 -48.87
CA MET A 1 8.34 -40.19 -48.85
C MET A 1 9.70 -39.65 -49.28
N SER A 2 9.74 -38.77 -50.28
CA SER A 2 10.98 -38.24 -50.88
C SER A 2 11.74 -37.31 -49.93
N LYS A 3 13.09 -37.32 -49.98
CA LYS A 3 13.98 -36.51 -49.13
C LYS A 3 13.64 -35.01 -49.18
N ARG A 4 13.23 -34.49 -50.34
CA ARG A 4 12.78 -33.10 -50.52
C ARG A 4 11.56 -32.74 -49.66
N LYS A 5 10.58 -33.63 -49.52
CA LYS A 5 9.39 -33.37 -48.68
C LYS A 5 9.73 -33.29 -47.19
N ARG A 6 10.76 -34.01 -46.74
CA ARG A 6 11.22 -33.95 -45.33
C ARG A 6 12.01 -32.69 -45.03
N ALA A 7 12.84 -32.25 -45.97
CA ALA A 7 13.59 -30.99 -45.84
C ALA A 7 12.65 -29.78 -45.79
N ASN A 8 11.62 -29.73 -46.63
CA ASN A 8 10.65 -28.63 -46.61
C ASN A 8 9.83 -28.62 -45.32
N LYS A 9 9.39 -29.78 -44.84
CA LYS A 9 8.66 -29.88 -43.57
C LYS A 9 9.51 -29.42 -42.36
N ALA A 10 10.80 -29.76 -42.35
CA ALA A 10 11.71 -29.32 -41.29
C ALA A 10 11.96 -27.80 -41.34
N ASN A 11 12.05 -27.21 -42.54
CA ASN A 11 12.19 -25.76 -42.70
C ASN A 11 10.94 -25.00 -42.23
N ASP A 12 9.74 -25.48 -42.60
CA ASP A 12 8.48 -24.87 -42.16
C ASP A 12 8.34 -24.94 -40.62
N GLU A 13 8.75 -26.05 -39.99
CA GLU A 13 8.74 -26.21 -38.54
C GLU A 13 9.73 -25.27 -37.82
N ILE A 14 10.90 -25.01 -38.42
CA ILE A 14 11.92 -24.07 -37.90
C ILE A 14 11.40 -22.62 -37.99
N GLU A 15 10.89 -22.19 -39.14
CA GLU A 15 10.31 -20.83 -39.28
C GLU A 15 9.12 -20.62 -38.32
N THR A 16 8.30 -21.64 -38.12
CA THR A 16 7.16 -21.59 -37.18
C THR A 16 7.62 -21.55 -35.72
N GLN A 17 8.79 -22.12 -35.39
CA GLN A 17 9.37 -22.08 -34.05
C GLN A 17 10.06 -20.73 -33.79
N GLU A 18 10.86 -20.23 -34.72
CA GLU A 18 11.52 -18.92 -34.61
C GLU A 18 10.51 -17.78 -34.49
N SER A 19 9.39 -17.86 -35.22
CA SER A 19 8.30 -16.88 -35.10
C SER A 19 7.62 -16.92 -33.72
N ARG A 20 7.48 -18.11 -33.12
CA ARG A 20 6.96 -18.27 -31.75
C ARG A 20 7.94 -17.77 -30.69
N ASP A 21 9.23 -18.04 -30.85
CA ASP A 21 10.27 -17.58 -29.93
C ASP A 21 10.41 -16.05 -29.96
N PHE A 22 10.29 -15.44 -31.15
CA PHE A 22 10.21 -13.98 -31.28
C PHE A 22 8.98 -13.40 -30.58
N MET A 23 7.81 -14.01 -30.74
CA MET A 23 6.58 -13.59 -30.04
C MET A 23 6.70 -13.71 -28.52
N LEU A 24 7.31 -14.79 -28.01
CA LEU A 24 7.59 -14.97 -26.58
C LEU A 24 8.53 -13.89 -26.04
N LEU A 25 9.60 -13.56 -26.78
CA LEU A 25 10.53 -12.50 -26.39
C LEU A 25 9.83 -11.13 -26.33
N GLN A 26 8.95 -10.83 -27.27
CA GLN A 26 8.17 -9.59 -27.25
C GLN A 26 7.20 -9.54 -26.07
N LEU A 27 6.56 -10.66 -25.74
CA LEU A 27 5.67 -10.77 -24.57
C LEU A 27 6.44 -10.56 -23.26
N GLU A 28 7.62 -11.18 -23.12
CA GLU A 28 8.48 -11.01 -21.94
C GLU A 28 8.94 -9.56 -21.79
N GLN A 29 9.38 -8.93 -22.88
CA GLN A 29 9.75 -7.50 -22.85
C GLN A 29 8.56 -6.61 -22.48
N ALA A 30 7.36 -6.88 -23.01
CA ALA A 30 6.16 -6.12 -22.68
C ALA A 30 5.77 -6.28 -21.21
N LEU A 31 5.82 -7.51 -20.68
CA LEU A 31 5.58 -7.79 -19.27
C LEU A 31 6.59 -7.08 -18.38
N GLN A 32 7.87 -7.12 -18.73
CA GLN A 32 8.91 -6.45 -17.96
C GLN A 32 8.74 -4.92 -17.95
N ARG A 33 8.34 -4.32 -19.08
CA ARG A 33 7.99 -2.90 -19.15
C ARG A 33 6.81 -2.57 -18.24
N GLN A 34 5.77 -3.40 -18.22
CA GLN A 34 4.63 -3.20 -17.33
C GLN A 34 5.02 -3.31 -15.85
N ILE A 35 5.80 -4.33 -15.48
CA ILE A 35 6.31 -4.49 -14.11
C ILE A 35 7.13 -3.27 -13.69
N ASN A 36 8.00 -2.78 -14.58
CA ASN A 36 8.81 -1.60 -14.30
C ASN A 36 7.96 -0.33 -14.15
N ALA A 37 6.95 -0.15 -15.01
CA ALA A 37 6.04 0.99 -14.89
C ALA A 37 5.27 0.95 -13.56
N ILE A 38 4.74 -0.21 -13.16
CA ILE A 38 4.05 -0.40 -11.88
C ILE A 38 4.98 -0.08 -10.70
N ARG A 39 6.24 -0.55 -10.75
CA ARG A 39 7.25 -0.24 -9.73
C ARG A 39 7.48 1.26 -9.60
N VAL A 40 7.72 1.95 -10.72
CA VAL A 40 7.96 3.40 -10.74
C VAL A 40 6.76 4.16 -10.17
N VAL A 41 5.53 3.82 -10.58
CA VAL A 41 4.32 4.47 -10.05
C VAL A 41 4.21 4.27 -8.54
N ARG A 42 4.36 3.02 -8.08
CA ARG A 42 4.32 2.72 -6.64
C ARG A 42 5.38 3.46 -5.86
N ASP A 43 6.61 3.51 -6.35
CA ASP A 43 7.72 4.16 -5.64
C ASP A 43 7.47 5.67 -5.52
N VAL A 44 6.97 6.31 -6.58
CA VAL A 44 6.55 7.73 -6.56
C VAL A 44 5.38 7.95 -5.58
N GLU A 45 4.39 7.07 -5.56
CA GLU A 45 3.25 7.16 -4.64
C GLU A 45 3.70 7.01 -3.18
N ILE A 46 4.60 6.07 -2.89
CA ILE A 46 5.21 5.89 -1.56
C ILE A 46 5.95 7.17 -1.14
N GLU A 47 6.81 7.72 -2.00
CA GLU A 47 7.55 8.96 -1.71
C GLU A 47 6.61 10.15 -1.45
N ASN A 48 5.54 10.28 -2.23
CA ASN A 48 4.51 11.29 -2.03
C ASN A 48 3.80 11.13 -0.67
N LEU A 49 3.41 9.89 -0.31
CA LEU A 49 2.79 9.59 0.98
C LEU A 49 3.73 9.90 2.15
N VAL A 50 4.99 9.46 2.07
CA VAL A 50 6.02 9.76 3.09
C VAL A 50 6.20 11.27 3.26
N THR A 51 6.19 12.02 2.15
CA THR A 51 6.30 13.48 2.17
C THR A 51 5.10 14.12 2.85
N LYS A 52 3.88 13.70 2.52
CA LYS A 52 2.65 14.17 3.18
C LYS A 52 2.64 13.84 4.67
N LEU A 53 3.06 12.64 5.06
CA LEU A 53 3.16 12.23 6.47
C LEU A 53 4.20 13.07 7.23
N ARG A 54 5.35 13.38 6.63
CA ARG A 54 6.35 14.27 7.23
C ARG A 54 5.80 15.68 7.44
N LEU A 55 5.06 16.21 6.45
CA LEU A 55 4.38 17.50 6.56
C LEU A 55 3.33 17.48 7.68
N ILE A 56 2.47 16.46 7.71
CA ILE A 56 1.49 16.27 8.80
C ILE A 56 2.19 16.23 10.15
N ARG A 57 3.25 15.43 10.30
CA ARG A 57 4.04 15.34 11.54
C ARG A 57 4.62 16.69 11.96
N SER A 58 4.99 17.55 11.00
CA SER A 58 5.54 18.88 11.30
C SER A 58 4.54 19.87 11.88
N TYR A 59 3.23 19.62 11.75
CA TYR A 59 2.20 20.44 12.40
C TYR A 59 2.04 20.14 13.89
N PHE A 60 2.59 19.03 14.39
CA PHE A 60 2.53 18.70 15.81
C PHE A 60 3.70 19.30 16.57
N SER A 61 3.42 19.88 17.73
CA SER A 61 4.46 20.34 18.66
C SER A 61 5.22 19.16 19.26
N LYS A 62 6.43 19.42 19.80
CA LYS A 62 7.21 18.38 20.50
C LYS A 62 6.42 17.76 21.67
N GLU A 63 5.64 18.57 22.37
CA GLU A 63 4.77 18.13 23.47
C GLU A 63 3.63 17.25 22.98
N GLN A 64 2.96 17.64 21.88
CA GLN A 64 1.91 16.83 21.25
C GLN A 64 2.46 15.49 20.75
N LEU A 65 3.69 15.48 20.23
CA LEU A 65 4.35 14.24 19.82
C LEU A 65 4.63 13.29 20.99
N GLN A 66 4.69 13.75 22.25
CA GLN A 66 4.86 12.87 23.41
C GLN A 66 3.54 12.36 24.01
N LYS A 67 2.40 12.72 23.41
CA LYS A 67 1.08 12.26 23.87
C LYS A 67 0.65 11.00 23.11
N PRO A 68 -0.17 10.13 23.73
CA PRO A 68 -0.80 9.02 23.03
C PRO A 68 -1.60 9.48 21.82
N VAL A 69 -1.55 8.71 20.72
CA VAL A 69 -2.16 9.14 19.44
C VAL A 69 -3.66 9.43 19.57
N LEU A 70 -4.40 8.59 20.32
CA LEU A 70 -5.84 8.71 20.45
C LEU A 70 -6.20 10.03 21.15
N GLN A 71 -5.43 10.40 22.18
CA GLN A 71 -5.58 11.67 22.87
C GLN A 71 -5.29 12.85 21.94
N VAL A 72 -4.24 12.77 21.13
CA VAL A 72 -3.93 13.82 20.14
C VAL A 72 -5.06 13.97 19.12
N PHE A 73 -5.67 12.86 18.68
CA PHE A 73 -6.78 12.92 17.74
C PHE A 73 -8.03 13.57 18.35
N GLU A 74 -8.39 13.20 19.59
CA GLU A 74 -9.51 13.79 20.31
C GLU A 74 -9.32 15.30 20.57
N GLU A 75 -8.11 15.71 20.95
CA GLU A 75 -7.78 17.12 21.24
C GLU A 75 -7.76 18.00 19.97
N ASN A 76 -7.23 17.49 18.85
CA ASN A 76 -6.97 18.31 17.66
C ASN A 76 -8.07 18.23 16.59
N PHE A 77 -8.89 17.18 16.58
CA PHE A 77 -9.91 16.98 15.55
C PHE A 77 -11.30 16.84 16.17
N PRO A 78 -11.89 17.92 16.70
CA PRO A 78 -13.17 17.87 17.41
C PRO A 78 -14.34 17.41 16.52
N ASN A 79 -14.20 17.50 15.20
CA ASN A 79 -15.19 17.06 14.21
C ASN A 79 -15.10 15.56 13.88
N LEU A 80 -14.06 14.87 14.36
CA LEU A 80 -13.87 13.43 14.20
C LEU A 80 -14.23 12.71 15.50
N SER A 81 -14.79 11.52 15.37
CA SER A 81 -14.97 10.56 16.45
C SER A 81 -14.14 9.31 16.17
N ILE A 82 -13.52 8.79 17.24
CA ILE A 82 -12.86 7.50 17.22
C ILE A 82 -13.87 6.49 17.76
N VAL A 83 -14.14 5.44 17.00
CA VAL A 83 -15.08 4.38 17.35
C VAL A 83 -14.30 3.07 17.40
N MET A 84 -14.42 2.33 18.50
CA MET A 84 -13.90 0.98 18.56
C MET A 84 -14.80 0.05 17.75
N SER A 85 -14.20 -0.69 16.83
CA SER A 85 -14.91 -1.63 15.96
C SER A 85 -14.65 -3.05 16.42
N GLY A 86 -15.66 -3.66 17.07
CA GLY A 86 -15.60 -5.02 17.61
C GLY A 86 -15.24 -5.09 19.10
N GLU A 87 -15.61 -6.19 19.76
CA GLU A 87 -15.32 -6.44 21.18
C GLU A 87 -13.91 -7.02 21.39
N GLU A 88 -13.33 -7.68 20.38
CA GLU A 88 -12.06 -8.42 20.47
C GLU A 88 -10.90 -7.75 19.72
N ASP A 89 -11.20 -7.08 18.60
CA ASP A 89 -10.19 -6.44 17.77
C ASP A 89 -9.93 -5.00 18.25
N LYS A 90 -8.68 -4.68 18.61
CA LYS A 90 -8.26 -3.33 19.02
C LYS A 90 -8.15 -2.37 17.83
N ILE A 91 -9.18 -2.37 16.97
CA ILE A 91 -9.29 -1.56 15.77
C ILE A 91 -10.13 -0.33 16.10
N PHE A 92 -9.55 0.83 15.83
CA PHE A 92 -10.21 2.11 15.98
C PHE A 92 -10.52 2.68 14.60
N ASP A 93 -11.81 2.83 14.31
CA ASP A 93 -12.32 3.55 13.14
C ASP A 93 -12.37 5.05 13.44
N VAL A 94 -11.98 5.86 12.46
CA VAL A 94 -12.09 7.33 12.54
C VAL A 94 -13.24 7.79 11.64
N LYS A 95 -14.27 8.41 12.23
CA LYS A 95 -15.50 8.84 11.55
C LYS A 95 -15.75 10.34 11.75
N TRP A 96 -16.49 10.97 10.83
CA TRP A 96 -16.95 12.36 10.99
C TRP A 96 -18.20 12.42 11.86
N LYS A 97 -18.28 13.35 12.82
CA LYS A 97 -19.41 13.44 13.77
C LYS A 97 -20.74 13.85 13.12
N ASN A 98 -20.75 14.69 12.08
CA ASN A 98 -21.96 15.40 11.62
C ASN A 98 -22.29 15.24 10.12
N LYS A 99 -22.00 14.10 9.49
CA LYS A 99 -22.52 13.82 8.14
C LYS A 99 -23.51 12.67 8.19
N GLU A 100 -24.78 13.02 8.38
CA GLU A 100 -25.90 12.16 8.02
C GLU A 100 -25.74 11.77 6.54
N ASN A 101 -25.55 10.47 6.27
CA ASN A 101 -25.52 9.85 4.94
C ASN A 101 -24.54 10.42 3.91
N VAL A 102 -23.26 10.02 3.99
CA VAL A 102 -22.62 9.30 2.88
C VAL A 102 -21.64 8.34 3.55
N VAL A 103 -21.89 7.04 3.40
CA VAL A 103 -21.01 5.90 3.71
C VAL A 103 -19.68 6.35 4.31
N ALA A 104 -19.56 6.28 5.64
CA ALA A 104 -18.28 6.40 6.30
C ALA A 104 -17.45 5.17 5.94
N ASP A 105 -16.95 5.13 4.70
CA ASP A 105 -15.76 4.38 4.37
C ASP A 105 -14.71 4.94 5.33
N SER A 106 -14.39 4.19 6.38
CA SER A 106 -13.24 4.45 7.23
C SER A 106 -12.01 4.48 6.31
N LEU A 107 -11.68 5.66 5.78
CA LEU A 107 -10.50 5.86 4.93
C LEU A 107 -9.24 5.53 5.72
N VAL A 108 -9.31 5.65 7.05
CA VAL A 108 -8.20 5.44 7.98
C VAL A 108 -8.66 4.52 9.12
N GLN A 109 -7.88 3.48 9.37
CA GLN A 109 -8.00 2.59 10.52
C GLN A 109 -6.72 2.66 11.35
N ILE A 110 -6.87 2.71 12.67
CA ILE A 110 -5.74 2.62 13.61
C ILE A 110 -5.88 1.29 14.34
N LEU A 111 -4.89 0.40 14.19
CA LEU A 111 -4.88 -0.90 14.83
C LEU A 111 -3.85 -0.88 15.97
N SER A 112 -4.28 -1.10 17.20
CA SER A 112 -3.35 -1.33 18.31
C SER A 112 -2.82 -2.76 18.25
N THR A 113 -1.50 -2.91 18.22
CA THR A 113 -0.83 -4.20 18.36
C THR A 113 -0.63 -4.48 19.85
N ASN A 114 -0.59 -5.77 20.22
CA ASN A 114 -0.37 -6.17 21.61
C ASN A 114 1.03 -5.82 22.16
N ALA A 115 1.88 -5.14 21.37
CA ALA A 115 3.23 -4.75 21.73
C ALA A 115 3.38 -3.25 22.10
N GLY A 116 2.28 -2.51 22.26
CA GLY A 116 2.33 -1.05 22.50
C GLY A 116 2.70 -0.26 21.24
N GLU A 117 2.46 -0.85 20.07
CA GLU A 117 2.61 -0.22 18.77
C GLU A 117 1.23 -0.04 18.14
N MET A 118 1.11 0.90 17.22
CA MET A 118 -0.11 1.20 16.50
C MET A 118 0.18 1.25 15.00
N LEU A 119 -0.63 0.53 14.22
CA LEU A 119 -0.56 0.50 12.77
C LEU A 119 -1.61 1.47 12.21
N LEU A 120 -1.16 2.43 11.41
CA LEU A 120 -2.03 3.26 10.59
C LEU A 120 -2.26 2.56 9.25
N SER A 121 -3.52 2.32 8.92
CA SER A 121 -3.94 1.70 7.67
C SER A 121 -4.89 2.62 6.91
N VAL A 122 -4.77 2.63 5.58
CA VAL A 122 -5.69 3.34 4.68
C VAL A 122 -6.28 2.33 3.71
N HIS A 123 -7.61 2.21 3.66
CA HIS A 123 -8.32 1.18 2.88
C HIS A 123 -7.81 -0.26 3.15
N GLY A 124 -7.44 -0.57 4.40
CA GLY A 124 -6.86 -1.87 4.76
C GLY A 124 -5.37 -2.03 4.39
N SER A 125 -4.78 -1.06 3.67
CA SER A 125 -3.34 -1.07 3.34
C SER A 125 -2.51 -0.44 4.46
N PRO A 126 -1.55 -1.17 5.03
CA PRO A 126 -0.71 -0.69 6.13
C PRO A 126 0.26 0.40 5.65
N LEU A 127 0.16 1.61 6.22
CA LEU A 127 1.03 2.75 5.87
C LEU A 127 2.24 2.87 6.79
N CYS A 128 2.04 2.81 8.11
CA CYS A 128 3.12 2.96 9.07
C CYS A 128 2.79 2.36 10.43
N VAL A 129 3.83 1.94 11.15
CA VAL A 129 3.74 1.55 12.56
C VAL A 129 4.41 2.63 13.40
N PHE A 130 3.74 3.04 14.48
CA PHE A 130 4.26 4.00 15.44
C PHE A 130 4.06 3.48 16.87
N LYS A 131 4.88 3.95 17.81
CA LYS A 131 4.69 3.62 19.23
C LYS A 131 3.43 4.30 19.77
N GLU A 132 2.63 3.57 20.54
CA GLU A 132 1.35 4.05 21.08
C GLU A 132 1.51 5.29 21.97
N ASN A 133 2.61 5.36 22.74
CA ASN A 133 2.82 6.38 23.76
C ASN A 133 3.33 7.72 23.23
N ASN A 134 4.16 7.72 22.19
CA ASN A 134 4.89 8.92 21.72
C ASN A 134 4.91 9.08 20.20
N MET A 135 4.07 8.32 19.48
CA MET A 135 3.92 8.39 18.02
C MET A 135 5.23 8.29 17.23
N GLU A 136 6.29 7.73 17.84
CA GLU A 136 7.58 7.57 17.19
C GLU A 136 7.44 6.50 16.10
N VAL A 137 7.80 6.86 14.87
CA VAL A 137 7.71 5.95 13.72
C VAL A 137 8.75 4.83 13.88
N ILE A 138 8.31 3.59 13.75
CA ILE A 138 9.19 2.42 13.83
C ILE A 138 9.77 2.17 12.45
N HIS A 139 11.02 2.57 12.26
CA HIS A 139 11.77 2.38 11.02
C HIS A 139 12.25 0.93 10.91
N GLY A 140 11.72 0.17 9.94
CA GLY A 140 12.14 -1.21 9.68
C GLY A 140 11.01 -2.22 9.58
N SER A 141 9.78 -1.84 9.92
CA SER A 141 8.57 -2.63 9.65
C SER A 141 8.32 -2.61 8.14
N LYS A 142 9.00 -3.49 7.41
CA LYS A 142 8.75 -3.74 6.00
C LYS A 142 7.40 -4.46 5.95
N ILE A 143 6.32 -3.70 5.86
CA ILE A 143 5.01 -4.28 5.63
C ILE A 143 4.92 -4.49 4.13
N VAL A 144 5.35 -5.68 3.71
CA VAL A 144 5.21 -6.22 2.36
C VAL A 144 4.09 -7.24 2.42
#